data_AF-A0A939HHP7-F1
#
_entry.id   AF-A0A939HHP7-F1
#
_cell.length_a   1.000
_cell.length_b   1.000
_cell.length_c   1.000
_cell.angle_alpha   90.00
_cell.angle_beta   90.00
_cell.angle_gamma   90.00
#
_symmetry.space_group_name_H-M   'P 1'
#
loop_
_entity.id
_entity.type
_entity.pdbx_description
1 polymer ?
#
loop_
_entity_poly.entity_id
_entity_poly.type
_entity_poly.pdbx_seq_one_letter_code
_entity_poly.pdbx_strand_id
1 'polypeptide(L)'
;MGRVEQVIDRAIGRERKRRQEAETARRMVAPLVGDALGMDSAAEIYSHALRQHGIAPGGADTAALQTMVRMLLNGNGSVVVSTPSSAIATDEASIAATYGVPAPRKL
;
A
#
# COMPACT_ATOMS: atom_id res chain seq x y z
N MET A 1 -7.54 44.08 7.23
CA MET A 1 -6.92 43.03 6.39
C MET A 1 -7.66 42.95 5.07
N GLY A 2 -6.97 43.26 3.98
CA GLY A 2 -7.55 43.32 2.64
C GLY A 2 -7.79 41.92 2.05
N ARG A 3 -8.77 41.76 1.15
CA ARG A 3 -9.03 40.48 0.45
C ARG A 3 -7.78 39.91 -0.21
N VAL A 4 -6.86 40.75 -0.65
CA VAL A 4 -5.61 40.36 -1.32
C VAL A 4 -4.68 39.62 -0.35
N GLU A 5 -4.49 40.12 0.87
CA GLU A 5 -3.68 39.47 1.91
C GLU A 5 -4.23 38.08 2.25
N GLN A 6 -5.56 37.96 2.40
CA GLN A 6 -6.22 36.67 2.67
C GLN A 6 -6.04 35.64 1.54
N VAL A 7 -6.05 36.09 0.28
CA VAL A 7 -5.82 35.20 -0.87
C VAL A 7 -4.37 34.74 -0.93
N ILE A 8 -3.43 35.64 -0.65
CA ILE A 8 -1.99 35.35 -0.60
C ILE A 8 -1.69 34.37 0.55
N ASP A 9 -2.17 34.63 1.76
CA ASP A 9 -2.00 33.72 2.90
C ASP A 9 -2.59 32.34 2.62
N ARG A 10 -3.77 32.28 1.98
CA ARG A 10 -4.40 31.01 1.61
C ARG A 10 -3.66 30.28 0.49
N ALA A 11 -2.98 31.00 -0.40
CA ALA A 11 -2.13 30.41 -1.44
C ALA A 11 -0.83 29.88 -0.84
N ILE A 12 -0.16 30.66 0.01
CA ILE A 12 1.06 30.27 0.72
C ILE A 12 0.80 29.08 1.65
N GLY A 13 -0.32 29.09 2.38
CA GLY A 13 -0.70 27.97 3.26
C GLY A 13 -0.92 26.67 2.48
N ARG A 14 -1.54 26.74 1.30
CA ARG A 14 -1.68 25.57 0.41
C ARG A 14 -0.35 25.08 -0.11
N GLU A 15 0.56 25.98 -0.45
CA GLU A 15 1.89 25.63 -0.94
C GLU A 15 2.74 24.95 0.14
N ARG A 16 2.72 25.49 1.37
CA ARG A 16 3.39 24.87 2.52
C ARG A 16 2.84 23.48 2.81
N LYS A 17 1.52 23.30 2.73
CA LYS A 17 0.87 21.99 2.94
C LYS A 17 1.32 20.98 1.89
N ARG A 18 1.36 21.39 0.61
CA ARG A 18 1.83 20.53 -0.49
C ARG A 18 3.29 20.11 -0.31
N ARG A 19 4.18 21.02 0.12
CA ARG A 19 5.58 20.69 0.40
C ARG A 19 5.73 19.72 1.57
N GLN A 20 4.99 19.93 2.65
CA GLN A 20 4.99 19.02 3.81
C GLN A 20 4.49 17.63 3.44
N GLU A 21 3.42 17.55 2.63
CA GLU A 21 2.87 16.29 2.13
C GLU A 21 3.89 15.55 1.25
N ALA A 22 4.61 16.26 0.37
CA ALA A 22 5.66 15.67 -0.46
C ALA A 22 6.83 15.13 0.38
N GLU A 23 7.30 15.89 1.37
CA GLU A 23 8.35 15.43 2.30
C GLU A 23 7.91 14.18 3.09
N THR A 24 6.66 14.17 3.55
CA THR A 24 6.11 13.02 4.29
C THR A 24 6.00 11.79 3.38
N ALA A 25 5.58 11.98 2.12
CA ALA A 25 5.52 10.93 1.13
C ALA A 25 6.91 10.33 0.84
N ARG A 26 7.95 11.19 0.69
CA ARG A 26 9.34 10.74 0.51
C ARG A 26 9.80 9.86 1.66
N ARG A 27 9.53 10.26 2.91
CA ARG A 27 9.89 9.47 4.10
C ARG A 27 9.17 8.12 4.16
N MET A 28 7.91 8.06 3.76
CA MET A 28 7.14 6.81 3.73
C MET A 28 7.56 5.86 2.62
N VAL A 29 7.95 6.40 1.47
CA VAL A 29 8.34 5.61 0.28
C VAL A 29 9.82 5.21 0.32
N ALA A 30 10.68 5.95 1.01
CA ALA A 30 12.10 5.64 1.20
C ALA A 30 12.41 4.17 1.52
N PRO A 31 11.71 3.49 2.45
CA PRO A 31 11.93 2.07 2.72
C PRO A 31 11.51 1.10 1.61
N LEU A 32 10.64 1.51 0.68
CA LEU A 32 10.13 0.67 -0.41
C LEU A 32 10.96 0.81 -1.69
N VAL A 33 11.31 2.04 -2.04
CA VAL A 33 11.86 2.41 -3.35
C VAL A 33 13.27 3.02 -3.25
N GLY A 34 13.71 3.37 -2.04
CA GLY A 34 14.86 4.23 -1.83
C GLY A 34 14.53 5.71 -2.06
N ASP A 35 15.54 6.51 -2.36
CA ASP A 35 15.40 7.96 -2.51
C ASP A 35 14.59 8.34 -3.76
N ALA A 36 13.36 8.82 -3.54
CA ALA A 36 12.51 9.36 -4.60
C ALA A 36 12.96 10.78 -5.00
N LEU A 37 14.06 10.85 -5.75
CA LEU A 37 14.64 12.10 -6.27
C LEU A 37 13.89 12.58 -7.52
N GLY A 38 13.62 13.89 -7.58
CA GLY A 38 13.02 14.54 -8.75
C GLY A 38 11.48 14.61 -8.79
N MET A 39 10.79 14.18 -7.72
CA MET A 39 9.33 14.30 -7.61
C MET A 39 8.94 15.33 -6.56
N ASP A 40 8.18 16.36 -6.97
CA ASP A 40 7.82 17.50 -6.13
C ASP A 40 6.38 17.42 -5.58
N SER A 41 5.60 16.43 -6.03
CA SER A 41 4.22 16.19 -5.57
C SER A 41 4.07 14.86 -4.84
N ALA A 42 3.36 14.87 -3.71
CA ALA A 42 3.06 13.67 -2.93
C ALA A 42 2.35 12.59 -3.77
N ALA A 43 1.40 12.99 -4.62
CA ALA A 43 0.69 12.08 -5.51
C ALA A 43 1.64 11.34 -6.47
N GLU A 44 2.61 12.05 -7.05
CA GLU A 44 3.60 11.45 -7.95
C GLU A 44 4.49 10.46 -7.18
N ILE A 45 4.99 10.85 -6.00
CA ILE A 45 5.84 10.02 -5.15
C ILE A 45 5.13 8.70 -4.78
N TYR A 46 3.89 8.75 -4.31
CA TYR A 46 3.14 7.53 -3.98
C TYR A 46 2.80 6.71 -5.22
N SER A 47 2.39 7.35 -6.32
CA SER A 47 2.06 6.65 -7.56
C SER A 47 3.26 5.91 -8.17
N HIS A 48 4.46 6.47 -8.01
CA HIS A 48 5.69 5.87 -8.45
C HIS A 48 6.03 4.65 -7.60
N ALA A 49 5.91 4.76 -6.27
CA ALA A 49 6.10 3.64 -5.37
C ALA A 49 5.16 2.47 -5.68
N LEU A 50 3.87 2.76 -5.85
CA LEU A 50 2.89 1.73 -6.21
C LEU A 50 3.23 1.08 -7.55
N ARG A 51 3.63 1.86 -8.56
CA ARG A 51 4.03 1.34 -9.87
C ARG A 51 5.24 0.41 -9.82
N GLN A 52 6.24 0.72 -8.99
CA GLN A 52 7.40 -0.16 -8.81
C GLN A 52 7.03 -1.53 -8.23
N HIS A 53 5.97 -1.57 -7.42
CA HIS A 53 5.43 -2.81 -6.87
C HIS A 53 4.30 -3.42 -7.74
N GLY A 54 4.14 -2.96 -8.99
CA GLY A 54 3.14 -3.49 -9.93
C GLY A 54 1.70 -3.05 -9.68
N ILE A 55 1.47 -2.09 -8.78
CA ILE A 55 0.14 -1.56 -8.44
C ILE A 55 -0.14 -0.32 -9.30
N ALA A 56 -1.20 -0.36 -10.10
CA ALA A 56 -1.63 0.78 -10.89
C ALA A 56 -2.34 1.82 -9.99
N PRO A 57 -1.87 3.09 -9.95
CA PRO A 57 -2.40 4.12 -9.04
C PRO A 57 -3.81 4.63 -9.40
N GLY A 58 -4.35 4.23 -10.56
CA GLY A 58 -5.78 4.31 -10.89
C GLY A 58 -6.50 5.62 -10.54
N GLY A 59 -5.96 6.78 -10.92
CA GLY A 59 -6.59 8.09 -10.71
C GLY A 59 -6.94 8.42 -9.25
N ALA A 60 -6.39 7.68 -8.30
CA ALA A 60 -6.78 7.77 -6.90
C ALA A 60 -6.30 9.09 -6.28
N ASP A 61 -7.07 9.59 -5.32
CA ASP A 61 -6.69 10.76 -4.54
C ASP A 61 -5.40 10.49 -3.73
N THR A 62 -4.65 11.54 -3.42
CA THR A 62 -3.39 11.46 -2.67
C THR A 62 -3.54 10.69 -1.35
N ALA A 63 -4.68 10.82 -0.66
CA ALA A 63 -4.94 10.07 0.57
C ALA A 63 -5.14 8.55 0.33
N ALA A 64 -5.78 8.19 -0.77
CA ALA A 64 -5.95 6.79 -1.17
C ALA A 64 -4.59 6.17 -1.55
N LEU A 65 -3.78 6.89 -2.32
CA LEU A 65 -2.41 6.47 -2.67
C LEU A 65 -1.54 6.28 -1.41
N GLN A 66 -1.63 7.20 -0.45
CA GLN A 66 -0.93 7.08 0.83
C GLN A 66 -1.35 5.81 1.59
N THR A 67 -2.64 5.49 1.60
CA THR A 67 -3.16 4.30 2.30
C THR A 67 -2.63 3.03 1.66
N MET A 68 -2.61 2.95 0.33
CA MET A 68 -2.04 1.81 -0.40
C MET A 68 -0.54 1.63 -0.13
N VAL A 69 0.22 2.73 -0.11
CA VAL A 69 1.66 2.69 0.23
C VAL A 69 1.87 2.24 1.67
N ARG A 70 1.04 2.73 2.61
CA ARG A 70 1.08 2.27 4.00
C ARG A 70 0.74 0.77 4.13
N MET A 71 -0.27 0.28 3.39
CA MET A 71 -0.58 -1.15 3.33
C MET A 71 0.60 -1.96 2.80
N LEU A 72 1.28 -1.49 1.76
CA LEU A 72 2.46 -2.14 1.21
C LEU A 72 3.62 -2.17 2.21
N LEU A 73 3.79 -1.10 2.99
CA LEU A 73 4.82 -1.01 4.03
C LEU A 73 4.52 -1.92 5.24
N ASN A 74 3.25 -2.03 5.61
CA ASN A 74 2.79 -2.92 6.68
C ASN A 74 2.70 -4.38 6.25
N GLY A 75 2.54 -4.64 4.96
CA GLY A 75 2.28 -5.95 4.36
C GLY A 75 3.49 -6.49 3.63
N ASN A 76 4.44 -7.08 4.37
CA ASN A 76 5.47 -7.97 3.82
C ASN A 76 4.87 -9.32 3.36
N GLY A 77 3.65 -9.32 2.82
CA GLY A 77 2.88 -10.52 2.49
C GLY A 77 1.85 -10.23 1.42
N SER A 78 2.19 -10.58 0.18
CA SER A 78 1.28 -10.90 -0.93
C SER A 78 -0.02 -10.08 -0.98
N VAL A 79 -0.01 -8.96 -1.72
CA VAL A 79 -1.26 -8.45 -2.30
C VAL A 79 -1.62 -9.38 -3.45
N VAL A 80 -2.15 -10.56 -3.12
CA VAL A 80 -3.07 -11.23 -4.03
C VAL A 80 -4.27 -10.31 -4.14
N VAL A 81 -4.34 -9.59 -5.26
CA VAL A 81 -5.62 -9.18 -5.80
C VAL A 81 -6.47 -10.44 -5.79
N SER A 82 -7.43 -10.50 -4.88
CA SER A 82 -8.50 -11.49 -4.91
C SER A 82 -9.33 -11.18 -6.16
N THR A 83 -8.87 -11.65 -7.32
CA THR A 83 -9.82 -12.09 -8.33
C THR A 83 -10.72 -13.10 -7.63
N PRO A 84 -12.06 -12.98 -7.69
CA PRO A 84 -12.95 -14.01 -7.15
C PRO A 84 -12.84 -15.26 -8.04
N SER A 85 -11.74 -16.00 -7.92
CA SER A 85 -11.69 -17.38 -8.35
C SER A 85 -12.38 -18.17 -7.25
N SER A 86 -13.67 -18.37 -7.45
CA SER A 86 -14.41 -19.46 -6.83
C SER A 86 -13.65 -20.76 -7.09
N ALA A 87 -12.86 -21.23 -6.13
CA ALA A 87 -12.32 -22.57 -6.14
C ALA A 87 -12.16 -23.08 -4.70
N ILE A 88 -13.23 -23.76 -4.26
CA ILE A 88 -13.24 -24.99 -3.46
C ILE A 88 -12.45 -25.05 -2.14
N ALA A 89 -13.23 -25.17 -1.06
CA ALA A 89 -12.82 -25.47 0.30
C ALA A 89 -11.82 -26.63 0.37
N THR A 90 -10.68 -26.38 1.02
CA THR A 90 -9.80 -27.43 1.55
C THR A 90 -10.08 -27.52 3.04
N ASP A 91 -11.05 -28.36 3.40
CA ASP A 91 -11.17 -28.90 4.75
C ASP A 91 -10.25 -30.12 4.81
N GLU A 92 -9.06 -29.96 5.37
CA GLU A 92 -8.23 -31.10 5.75
C GLU A 92 -7.72 -30.82 7.17
N ALA A 93 -8.45 -31.42 8.11
CA ALA A 93 -8.27 -31.28 9.53
C ALA A 93 -6.89 -31.79 9.97
N SER A 94 -6.13 -30.92 10.62
CA SER A 94 -4.98 -31.33 11.44
C SER A 94 -5.44 -32.23 12.59
N ILE A 95 -5.06 -33.51 12.55
CA ILE A 95 -4.91 -34.36 13.72
C ILE A 95 -3.79 -35.37 13.47
N ALA A 96 -2.55 -34.90 13.59
CA ALA A 96 -1.42 -35.77 13.89
C ALA A 96 -1.55 -36.25 15.35
N ALA A 97 -2.50 -37.16 15.57
CA ALA A 97 -2.62 -37.92 16.80
C ALA A 97 -1.70 -39.14 16.69
N THR A 98 -0.54 -39.01 17.35
CA THR A 98 0.27 -40.13 17.83
C THR A 98 -0.62 -41.23 18.44
N TYR A 99 -0.23 -42.49 18.19
CA TYR A 99 -0.70 -43.77 18.76
C TYR A 99 -1.73 -44.60 17.97
N GLY A 100 -1.25 -45.71 17.36
CA GLY A 100 -2.03 -46.95 17.21
C GLY A 100 -2.04 -47.62 15.83
N VAL A 101 -1.14 -48.58 15.60
CA VAL A 101 -1.25 -49.71 14.61
C VAL A 101 -2.44 -50.62 15.06
N PRO A 102 -3.24 -51.38 14.24
CA PRO A 102 -2.93 -52.18 13.02
C PRO A 102 -4.02 -52.02 11.89
N ALA A 103 -4.07 -52.64 10.71
CA ALA A 103 -3.56 -53.88 10.10
C ALA A 103 -3.65 -53.79 8.55
N PRO A 104 -2.95 -54.65 7.77
CA PRO A 104 -3.05 -54.69 6.31
C PRO A 104 -4.27 -55.49 5.84
N ARG A 105 -5.09 -54.93 4.92
CA ARG A 105 -6.05 -55.73 4.15
C ARG A 105 -5.37 -56.26 2.89
N LYS A 106 -5.25 -57.58 2.80
CA LYS A 106 -4.85 -58.31 1.58
C LYS A 106 -6.03 -58.48 0.62
N LEU A 107 -5.70 -58.34 -0.68
CA LEU A 107 -6.30 -58.89 -1.91
C LEU A 107 -7.82 -58.79 -2.09
#